data_AF-A0A7J9MGC6-F1
#
_entry.id   AF-A0A7J9MGC6-F1
#
_cell.length_a   1.000
_cell.length_b   1.000
_cell.length_c   1.000
_cell.angle_alpha   90.00
_cell.angle_beta   90.00
_cell.angle_gamma   90.00
#
_symmetry.space_group_name_H-M   'P 1'
#
loop_
_entity.id
_entity.type
_entity.pdbx_description
1 polymer ?
#
loop_
_entity_poly.entity_id
_entity_poly.type
_entity_poly.pdbx_seq_one_letter_code
_entity_poly.pdbx_strand_id
1 'polypeptide(L)'
;VYTFLVYGKHSFRTVEKLGFIYMMSIASPNFKNINRHTTARDVLMYYAKERDHVKEELAKAPSLICLTYDNCNFEHTNDEYICIIAYWVDKE
;
A
#
# COMPACT_ATOMS: atom_id res chain seq x y z
N VAL A 1 4.98 -12.42 -0.49
CA VAL A 1 5.95 -11.31 -0.75
C VAL A 1 5.31 -9.94 -0.61
N TYR A 2 4.21 -9.61 -1.29
CA TYR A 2 3.60 -8.28 -1.22
C TYR A 2 3.16 -7.88 0.19
N THR A 3 2.51 -8.78 0.93
CA THR A 3 2.16 -8.57 2.36
C THR A 3 3.39 -8.22 3.19
N PHE A 4 4.48 -8.96 3.06
CA PHE A 4 5.75 -8.67 3.74
C PHE A 4 6.27 -7.27 3.41
N LEU A 5 6.23 -6.86 2.14
CA LEU A 5 6.70 -5.54 1.74
C LEU A 5 5.82 -4.40 2.26
N VAL A 6 4.51 -4.53 2.15
CA VAL A 6 3.55 -3.49 2.52
C VAL A 6 3.45 -3.36 4.05
N TYR A 7 3.15 -4.45 4.75
CA TYR A 7 3.03 -4.43 6.21
C TYR A 7 4.38 -4.18 6.91
N GLY A 8 5.47 -4.71 6.34
CA GLY A 8 6.83 -4.48 6.85
C GLY A 8 7.43 -3.14 6.45
N LYS A 9 6.71 -2.30 5.70
CA LYS A 9 7.18 -0.99 5.18
C LYS A 9 8.55 -1.10 4.48
N HIS A 10 8.79 -2.21 3.78
CA HIS A 10 10.05 -2.45 3.11
C HIS A 10 10.06 -1.82 1.72
N SER A 11 11.21 -1.24 1.34
CA SER A 11 11.44 -0.80 -0.03
C SER A 11 11.18 -1.94 -1.01
N PHE A 12 10.53 -1.66 -2.15
CA PHE A 12 10.37 -2.64 -3.22
C PHE A 12 11.69 -3.12 -3.81
N ARG A 13 12.80 -2.41 -3.60
CA ARG A 13 14.15 -2.89 -3.95
C ARG A 13 14.59 -4.11 -3.14
N THR A 14 13.93 -4.40 -2.02
CA THR A 14 14.25 -5.54 -1.16
C THR A 14 14.19 -6.86 -1.91
N VAL A 15 13.25 -7.01 -2.86
CA VAL A 15 13.07 -8.25 -3.64
C VAL A 15 14.24 -8.55 -4.58
N GLU A 16 15.04 -7.54 -4.90
CA GLU A 16 16.20 -7.64 -5.81
C GLU A 16 17.51 -7.86 -5.03
N LYS A 17 17.49 -7.81 -3.69
CA LYS A 17 18.69 -8.02 -2.87
C LYS A 17 19.09 -9.49 -2.87
N LEU A 18 20.39 -9.77 -2.98
CA LEU A 18 20.94 -11.14 -2.99
C LEU A 18 20.47 -11.98 -1.79
N GLY A 19 20.45 -11.40 -0.59
CA GLY A 19 19.96 -12.09 0.60
C GLY A 19 18.49 -12.49 0.53
N PHE A 20 17.64 -11.64 -0.07
CA PHE A 20 16.23 -11.97 -0.28
C PHE A 20 16.07 -13.08 -1.32
N ILE A 21 16.78 -12.96 -2.45
CA ILE A 21 16.76 -13.96 -3.52
C ILE A 21 17.19 -15.33 -2.99
N TYR A 22 18.30 -15.38 -2.24
CA TYR A 22 18.79 -16.61 -1.63
C TYR A 22 17.81 -17.18 -0.61
N MET A 23 17.26 -16.34 0.28
CA MET A 23 16.25 -16.78 1.24
C MET A 23 15.03 -17.40 0.54
N MET A 24 14.54 -16.75 -0.53
CA MET A 24 13.37 -17.22 -1.26
C MET A 24 13.63 -18.48 -2.07
N SER A 25 14.85 -18.68 -2.60
CA SER A 25 15.20 -19.93 -3.31
C SER A 25 15.21 -21.14 -2.38
N ILE A 26 15.53 -20.95 -1.09
CA ILE A 26 15.45 -22.00 -0.07
C ILE A 26 14.01 -22.19 0.41
N ALA A 27 13.31 -21.10 0.75
CA ALA A 27 11.95 -21.16 1.29
C ALA A 27 10.91 -21.66 0.27
N SER A 28 11.11 -21.36 -1.02
CA SER A 28 10.21 -21.76 -2.10
C SER A 28 11.00 -21.93 -3.41
N PRO A 29 11.54 -23.11 -3.72
CA PRO A 29 12.43 -23.34 -4.87
C PRO A 29 11.85 -22.96 -6.24
N ASN A 30 10.52 -23.01 -6.39
CA ASN A 30 9.82 -22.63 -7.62
C ASN A 30 9.49 -21.13 -7.70
N PHE A 31 9.89 -20.35 -6.69
CA PHE A 31 9.65 -18.91 -6.66
C PHE A 31 10.48 -18.24 -7.75
N LYS A 32 9.80 -17.58 -8.69
CA LYS A 32 10.47 -16.76 -9.70
C LYS A 32 10.86 -15.44 -9.07
N ASN A 33 12.14 -15.07 -9.22
CA ASN A 33 12.61 -13.75 -8.82
C ASN A 33 11.76 -12.66 -9.48
N ILE A 34 11.24 -11.77 -8.66
CA ILE A 34 10.49 -10.59 -9.10
C ILE A 34 11.38 -9.36 -9.00
N ASN A 35 11.10 -8.35 -9.81
CA ASN A 35 11.79 -7.07 -9.74
C ASN A 35 10.91 -6.00 -9.06
N ARG A 36 11.52 -4.89 -8.68
CA ARG A 36 10.83 -3.79 -7.99
C ARG A 36 9.70 -3.18 -8.82
N HIS A 37 9.83 -3.19 -10.15
CA HIS A 37 8.84 -2.59 -11.06
C HIS A 37 7.57 -3.44 -11.14
N THR A 38 7.74 -4.76 -11.24
CA THR A 38 6.66 -5.75 -11.18
C THR A 38 5.96 -5.68 -9.84
N THR A 39 6.75 -5.62 -8.76
CA THR A 39 6.24 -5.48 -7.39
C THR A 39 5.41 -4.20 -7.23
N ALA A 40 5.93 -3.06 -7.68
CA ALA A 40 5.23 -1.77 -7.61
C ALA A 40 3.93 -1.79 -8.39
N ARG A 41 3.94 -2.33 -9.62
CA ARG A 41 2.75 -2.46 -10.46
C ARG A 41 1.68 -3.32 -9.79
N ASP A 42 2.08 -4.48 -9.28
CA ASP A 42 1.14 -5.42 -8.68
C ASP A 42 0.53 -4.85 -7.39
N VAL A 43 1.34 -4.22 -6.52
CA VAL A 43 0.84 -3.52 -5.32
C VAL A 43 -0.09 -2.36 -5.69
N LEU A 44 0.26 -1.56 -6.71
CA LEU A 44 -0.57 -0.45 -7.16
C LEU A 44 -1.91 -0.93 -7.74
N MET A 45 -1.93 -2.09 -8.40
CA MET A 45 -3.14 -2.70 -8.91
C MET A 45 -4.08 -3.12 -7.75
N TYR A 46 -3.54 -3.71 -6.68
CA TYR A 46 -4.34 -4.01 -5.47
C TYR A 46 -4.89 -2.73 -4.84
N TYR A 47 -4.05 -1.70 -4.70
CA TYR A 47 -4.50 -0.40 -4.20
C TYR A 47 -5.61 0.20 -5.06
N ALA A 48 -5.47 0.18 -6.38
CA ALA A 48 -6.47 0.77 -7.29
C ALA A 48 -7.82 0.07 -7.17
N LYS A 49 -7.82 -1.27 -7.09
CA LYS A 49 -9.04 -2.05 -6.87
C LYS A 49 -9.73 -1.68 -5.56
N GLU A 50 -8.96 -1.60 -4.47
CA GLU A 50 -9.50 -1.24 -3.15
C GLU A 50 -10.02 0.20 -3.12
N ARG A 51 -9.27 1.14 -3.71
CA ARG A 51 -9.68 2.54 -3.86
C ARG A 51 -11.02 2.65 -4.58
N ASP A 52 -11.20 1.92 -5.67
CA ASP A 52 -12.43 2.00 -6.46
C ASP A 52 -13.61 1.38 -5.69
N HIS A 53 -13.38 0.27 -4.96
CA HIS A 53 -14.36 -0.29 -4.04
C HIS A 53 -14.78 0.71 -2.94
N VAL A 54 -13.82 1.32 -2.24
CA VAL A 54 -14.10 2.32 -1.19
C VAL A 54 -14.85 3.53 -1.74
N LYS A 55 -14.55 3.98 -2.98
CA LYS A 55 -15.31 5.06 -3.63
C LYS A 55 -16.77 4.68 -3.87
N GLU A 56 -17.04 3.45 -4.30
CA GLU A 56 -18.41 2.98 -4.48
C GLU A 56 -19.17 2.91 -3.15
N GLU A 57 -18.51 2.49 -2.07
CA GLU A 57 -19.11 2.46 -0.73
C GLU A 57 -19.39 3.85 -0.19
N LEU A 58 -18.44 4.79 -0.32
CA LEU A 58 -18.62 6.19 0.04
C LEU A 58 -19.80 6.83 -0.73
N ALA A 59 -19.96 6.52 -2.02
CA ALA A 59 -21.08 7.02 -2.81
C ALA A 59 -22.45 6.48 -2.35
N LYS A 60 -22.47 5.33 -1.68
CA LYS A 60 -23.69 4.68 -1.15
C LYS A 60 -23.92 4.98 0.34
N ALA A 61 -23.00 5.69 0.99
CA ALA A 61 -23.05 5.97 2.42
C ALA A 61 -24.38 6.67 2.79
N PRO A 62 -25.13 6.15 3.76
CA PRO A 62 -26.43 6.71 4.16
C PRO A 62 -26.26 7.97 5.01
N SER A 63 -25.09 8.13 5.65
CA SER A 63 -24.77 9.23 6.55
C SER A 63 -24.01 10.34 5.84
N LEU A 64 -23.88 11.48 6.53
CA LEU A 64 -22.88 12.49 6.18
C LEU A 64 -21.47 11.90 6.30
N ILE A 65 -20.58 12.31 5.41
CA ILE A 65 -19.15 11.98 5.43
C ILE A 65 -18.42 13.08 6.19
N CYS A 66 -17.67 12.72 7.23
CA CYS A 66 -16.79 13.64 7.93
C CYS A 66 -15.39 13.56 7.35
N LEU A 67 -14.81 14.72 7.00
CA LEU A 67 -13.43 14.83 6.51
C LEU A 67 -12.59 15.53 7.58
N THR A 68 -11.52 14.89 8.04
CA THR A 68 -10.47 15.57 8.82
C THR A 68 -9.22 15.70 7.96
N TYR A 69 -8.45 16.75 8.17
CA TYR A 69 -7.13 16.88 7.57
C TYR A 69 -6.07 17.08 8.64
N ASP A 70 -4.87 16.64 8.34
CA ASP A 70 -3.67 16.87 9.15
C ASP A 70 -2.51 17.28 8.25
N ASN A 71 -1.67 18.19 8.73
CA ASN A 71 -0.47 18.64 8.01
C ASN A 71 0.72 17.87 8.58
N CYS A 72 1.25 16.93 7.79
CA CYS A 72 2.38 16.11 8.18
C CYS A 72 3.68 16.67 7.56
N ASN A 73 4.54 17.22 8.42
CA ASN A 73 5.86 17.70 8.03
C ASN A 73 6.94 16.68 8.41
N PHE A 74 7.77 16.30 7.45
CA PHE A 74 8.93 15.44 7.71
C PHE A 74 10.22 16.27 7.65
N GLU A 75 10.73 16.65 8.82
CA GLU A 75 11.93 17.50 8.96
C GLU A 75 13.15 16.94 8.21
N HIS A 76 13.27 15.62 8.13
CA HIS A 76 14.45 14.95 7.55
C HIS A 76 14.45 14.91 6.01
N THR A 77 13.30 15.03 5.35
CA THR A 77 13.20 15.03 3.89
C THR A 77 12.78 16.38 3.32
N ASN A 78 12.41 17.34 4.18
CA ASN A 78 11.86 18.64 3.79
C ASN A 78 10.61 18.51 2.91
N ASP A 79 9.87 17.42 3.10
CA ASP A 79 8.59 17.18 2.44
C ASP A 79 7.44 17.57 3.37
N GLU A 80 6.44 18.22 2.80
CA GLU A 80 5.19 18.58 3.48
C GLU A 80 4.03 17.85 2.82
N TYR A 81 3.20 17.19 3.63
CA TYR A 81 2.05 16.44 3.15
C TYR A 81 0.78 16.90 3.86
N ILE A 82 -0.34 16.92 3.13
CA ILE A 82 -1.67 17.03 3.72
C ILE A 82 -2.28 15.63 3.69
N CYS A 83 -2.54 15.09 4.88
CA CYS A 83 -3.31 13.87 5.04
C CYS A 83 -4.79 14.24 5.13
N ILE A 84 -5.65 13.59 4.35
CA ILE A 84 -7.11 13.76 4.42
C ILE A 84 -7.72 12.41 4.78
N ILE A 85 -8.56 12.38 5.81
CA ILE A 85 -9.19 11.16 6.33
C ILE A 85 -10.72 11.24 6.22
N ALA A 86 -11.24 10.26 5.46
CA ALA A 86 -12.60 9.75 5.37
C ALA A 86 -13.18 9.12 6.64
N TYR A 87 -14.20 9.69 7.31
CA TYR A 87 -15.03 8.95 8.27
C TYR A 87 -16.47 8.90 7.79
N TRP A 88 -17.05 7.70 7.75
CA TRP A 88 -18.45 7.48 7.40
C TRP A 88 -19.00 6.31 8.22
N VAL A 89 -20.32 6.24 8.35
CA VAL A 89 -21.02 5.06 8.88
C VAL A 89 -21.51 4.29 7.66
N ASP A 90 -21.19 3.00 7.60
CA ASP A 90 -21.71 2.11 6.56
C ASP A 90 -23.19 1.76 6.84
N LYS A 91 -23.78 0.90 6.01
CA LYS A 91 -25.20 0.50 6.16
C LYS A 91 -25.41 -0.67 7.11
N GLU A 92 -24.35 -1.28 7.66
CA GLU A 92 -24.44 -2.49 8.48
C GLU A 92 -24.67 -2.17 9.98
#